data_AF-A0A7L3AXQ1-F1
#
_entry.id   AF-A0A7L3AXQ1-F1
#
_cell.length_a   1.000
_cell.length_b   1.000
_cell.length_c   1.000
_cell.angle_alpha   90.00
_cell.angle_beta   90.00
_cell.angle_gamma   90.00
#
_symmetry.space_group_name_H-M   'P 1'
#
loop_
_entity.id
_entity.type
_entity.pdbx_description
1 polymer ?
#
loop_
_entity_poly.entity_id
_entity_poly.type
_entity_poly.pdbx_seq_one_letter_code
_entity_poly.pdbx_strand_id
1 'polypeptide(L)' 'PPPHRYSLSGDTLTVAGVDYGDQGTFSCRAWTPLDAVEAEAQLRVVGRPGPVRDLQVLEVGERQVRLSWTPGDDQNSPVE' A
#
# COMPACT_ATOMS: atom_id res chain seq x y z
N PRO A 1 5.24 0.69 -17.85
CA PRO A 1 4.85 1.87 -17.04
C PRO A 1 4.11 2.90 -17.90
N PRO A 2 2.95 3.42 -17.47
CA PRO A 2 2.30 4.50 -18.18
C PRO A 2 3.23 5.73 -18.19
N PRO A 3 3.30 6.49 -19.30
CA PRO A 3 4.02 7.75 -19.31
C PRO A 3 3.47 8.68 -18.22
N HIS A 4 4.35 9.40 -17.54
CA HIS A 4 4.03 10.37 -16.47
C HIS A 4 3.62 9.81 -15.09
N ARG A 5 3.90 8.53 -14.76
CA ARG A 5 3.67 8.01 -13.38
C ARG A 5 4.50 8.74 -12.33
N TYR A 6 5.75 9.06 -12.64
CA TYR A 6 6.66 9.83 -11.78
C TYR A 6 6.87 11.22 -12.40
N SER A 7 6.67 12.27 -11.62
CA SER A 7 6.95 13.66 -12.04
C SER A 7 7.69 14.44 -10.96
N LEU A 8 8.65 15.26 -11.39
CA LEU A 8 9.43 16.13 -10.54
C LEU A 8 9.05 17.58 -10.82
N SER A 9 8.76 18.34 -9.77
CA SER A 9 8.48 19.78 -9.82
C SER A 9 9.26 20.48 -8.72
N GLY A 10 10.39 21.08 -9.08
CA GLY A 10 11.32 21.66 -8.10
C GLY A 10 11.90 20.59 -7.19
N ASP A 11 11.56 20.67 -5.90
CA ASP A 11 11.94 19.74 -4.83
C ASP A 11 10.90 18.63 -4.57
N THR A 12 9.80 18.62 -5.33
CA THR A 12 8.67 17.72 -5.09
C THR A 12 8.64 16.58 -6.10
N LEU A 13 8.66 15.34 -5.60
CA LEU A 13 8.38 14.11 -6.37
C LEU A 13 6.91 13.71 -6.21
N THR A 14 6.19 13.60 -7.32
CA THR A 14 4.83 13.04 -7.36
C THR A 14 4.85 11.66 -7.98
N VAL A 15 4.21 10.70 -7.30
CA VAL A 15 3.96 9.34 -7.79
C VAL A 15 2.45 9.20 -8.01
N ALA A 16 2.01 9.19 -9.25
CA ALA A 16 0.59 9.09 -9.60
C ALA A 16 0.13 7.63 -9.61
N GLY A 17 -1.05 7.36 -9.04
CA GLY A 17 -1.60 5.99 -9.01
C GLY A 17 -0.76 5.02 -8.18
N VAL A 18 -0.40 5.42 -6.97
CA VAL A 18 0.43 4.65 -6.04
C VAL A 18 -0.16 3.26 -5.81
N ASP A 19 0.68 2.23 -5.92
CA ASP A 19 0.34 0.84 -5.60
C ASP A 19 1.37 0.23 -4.63
N TYR A 20 1.13 -1.01 -4.18
CA TYR A 20 2.00 -1.68 -3.20
C TYR A 20 3.44 -1.91 -3.70
N GLY A 21 3.67 -1.88 -5.02
CA GLY A 21 5.00 -1.99 -5.62
C GLY A 21 5.81 -0.70 -5.53
N ASP A 22 5.17 0.45 -5.26
CA ASP A 22 5.88 1.71 -4.99
C ASP A 22 6.41 1.81 -3.56
N GLN A 23 6.07 0.86 -2.68
CA GLN A 23 6.56 0.87 -1.31
C GLN A 23 8.08 0.72 -1.26
N GLY A 24 8.72 1.52 -0.42
CA GLY A 24 10.17 1.48 -0.27
C GLY A 24 10.74 2.76 0.32
N THR A 25 12.07 2.83 0.32
CA THR A 25 12.80 4.03 0.75
C THR A 25 13.06 4.90 -0.46
N PHE A 26 12.57 6.14 -0.41
CA PHE A 26 12.85 7.19 -1.38
C PHE A 26 13.98 8.05 -0.84
N SER A 27 14.91 8.41 -1.73
CA SER A 27 16.03 9.27 -1.41
C SER A 27 15.96 10.56 -2.23
N CYS A 28 16.14 11.68 -1.55
CA CYS A 28 16.38 12.99 -2.15
C CYS A 28 17.86 13.32 -2.02
N ARG A 29 18.52 13.51 -3.17
CA ARG A 29 19.93 13.86 -3.23
C ARG A 29 20.11 15.24 -3.84
N ALA A 30 20.69 16.15 -3.07
CA ALA A 30 21.11 17.47 -3.54
C ALA A 30 22.63 17.50 -3.70
N TRP A 31 23.14 18.11 -4.77
CA TRP A 31 24.57 18.16 -5.03
C TRP A 31 25.04 19.51 -5.57
N THR A 32 26.29 19.82 -5.29
CA THR A 32 27.08 20.91 -5.88
C THR A 32 28.29 20.29 -6.61
N PRO A 33 29.12 21.08 -7.32
CA PRO A 33 30.38 20.57 -7.87
C PRO A 33 31.39 20.08 -6.81
N LEU A 34 31.23 20.46 -5.54
CA LEU A 34 32.17 20.14 -4.46
C LEU A 34 31.67 18.99 -3.57
N ASP A 35 30.37 18.87 -3.36
CA ASP A 35 29.77 17.92 -2.42
C ASP A 35 28.34 17.49 -2.80
N ALA A 36 27.80 16.53 -2.04
CA ALA A 36 26.40 16.14 -2.12
C ALA A 36 25.89 15.73 -0.73
N VAL A 37 24.59 15.95 -0.51
CA VAL A 37 23.87 15.54 0.68
C VAL A 37 22.65 14.71 0.27
N GLU A 38 22.27 13.79 1.14
CA GLU A 38 21.20 12.83 0.90
C GLU A 38 20.26 12.77 2.10
N ALA A 39 18.96 12.68 1.84
CA ALA A 39 17.93 12.51 2.85
C ALA A 39 16.93 11.44 2.38
N GLU A 40 16.52 10.57 3.29
CA GLU A 40 15.65 9.43 2.98
C GLU A 40 14.28 9.56 3.65
N ALA A 41 13.26 8.99 3.00
CA ALA A 41 11.91 8.84 3.54
C ALA A 41 11.34 7.47 3.16
N GLN A 42 10.60 6.84 4.07
CA GLN A 42 9.95 5.56 3.81
C GLN A 42 8.50 5.77 3.33
N LEU A 43 8.18 5.27 2.14
CA LEU A 43 6.82 5.20 1.63
C LEU A 43 6.20 3.84 1.96
N ARG A 44 5.17 3.86 2.80
CA ARG A 44 4.33 2.69 3.09
C ARG A 44 2.93 2.92 2.52
N VAL A 45 2.44 1.98 1.74
CA VAL A 45 1.13 2.06 1.09
C VAL A 45 0.16 1.26 1.92
N VAL A 46 -0.85 1.95 2.43
CA VAL A 46 -1.95 1.36 3.20
C VAL A 46 -3.17 1.29 2.31
N GLY A 47 -3.91 0.19 2.40
CA GLY A 47 -5.16 0.02 1.69
C GLY A 47 -6.16 -0.77 2.52
N ARG A 48 -7.38 -0.92 1.99
CA ARG A 48 -8.41 -1.72 2.66
C ARG A 48 -7.95 -3.18 2.71
N PRO A 49 -8.25 -3.92 3.80
CA PRO A 49 -8.04 -5.36 3.82
C PRO A 49 -8.67 -6.03 2.60
N GLY A 50 -8.01 -7.08 2.12
CA GLY A 50 -8.45 -7.89 1.01
C GLY A 50 -9.77 -8.61 1.35
N PRO A 51 -10.49 -9.08 0.32
CA PRO A 51 -11.71 -9.84 0.53
C PRO A 51 -11.42 -11.11 1.33
N VAL A 52 -12.37 -11.49 2.19
CA VAL A 52 -12.33 -12.79 2.86
C VAL A 52 -12.40 -13.92 1.84
N ARG A 53 -11.76 -15.04 2.16
CA ARG A 53 -11.70 -16.26 1.33
C ARG A 53 -12.43 -17.39 2.02
N ASP A 54 -12.71 -18.45 1.27
CA ASP A 54 -13.24 -19.71 1.81
C ASP A 54 -14.49 -19.53 2.68
N LEU A 55 -15.43 -18.68 2.24
CA LEU A 55 -16.68 -18.48 2.96
C LEU A 55 -17.48 -19.80 2.96
N GLN A 56 -17.74 -20.31 4.15
CA GLN A 56 -18.46 -21.56 4.36
C GLN A 56 -19.59 -21.35 5.36
N VAL A 57 -20.71 -22.03 5.09
CA VAL A 57 -21.79 -22.19 6.05
C VAL A 57 -21.50 -23.40 6.90
N LEU A 58 -21.24 -23.20 8.18
CA LEU A 58 -20.99 -24.29 9.13
C LEU A 58 -22.30 -24.90 9.63
N GLU A 59 -23.26 -24.05 10.00
CA GLU A 59 -24.52 -24.48 10.62
C GLU A 59 -25.67 -23.58 10.16
N VAL A 60 -26.83 -24.18 9.88
CA VAL A 60 -28.07 -23.46 9.57
C VAL A 60 -29.12 -23.86 10.61
N GLY A 61 -29.55 -22.90 11.42
CA GLY A 61 -30.70 -23.03 12.31
C GLY A 61 -31.95 -22.37 11.73
N GLU A 62 -33.08 -22.46 12.42
CA GLU A 62 -34.36 -21.92 11.92
C GLU A 62 -34.34 -20.40 11.67
N ARG A 63 -33.52 -19.65 12.42
CA ARG A 63 -33.39 -18.17 12.30
C ARG A 63 -31.95 -17.67 12.41
N GLN A 64 -30.96 -18.55 12.36
CA GLN A 64 -29.56 -18.19 12.48
C GLN A 64 -28.68 -19.03 11.55
N VAL A 65 -27.54 -18.47 11.15
CA VAL A 65 -26.53 -19.18 10.36
C VAL A 65 -25.17 -18.91 10.98
N ARG A 66 -24.35 -19.95 11.09
CA ARG A 66 -22.95 -19.82 11.48
C ARG A 66 -22.07 -19.88 10.23
N LEU A 67 -21.25 -18.87 10.06
CA LEU A 67 -20.32 -18.76 8.94
C LEU A 67 -18.88 -18.92 9.44
N SER A 68 -18.02 -19.39 8.55
CA SER A 68 -16.57 -19.42 8.71
C SER A 68 -15.93 -18.89 7.44
N TRP A 69 -14.84 -18.17 7.57
CA TRP A 69 -14.07 -17.64 6.44
C TRP A 69 -12.60 -17.45 6.83
N THR A 70 -11.74 -17.41 5.82
CA THR A 70 -10.32 -17.09 5.94
C THR A 70 -10.12 -15.58 5.73
N PRO A 71 -9.38 -14.87 6.60
CA PRO A 71 -9.05 -13.46 6.36
C PRO A 71 -8.35 -13.21 5.01
N GLY A 72 -8.66 -12.08 4.40
CA GLY A 72 -7.95 -11.56 3.24
C GLY A 72 -6.58 -10.99 3.63
N ASP A 73 -5.88 -10.40 2.67
CA ASP A 73 -4.61 -9.71 2.94
C ASP A 73 -4.86 -8.47 3.80
N ASP A 74 -4.06 -8.22 4.84
CA ASP A 74 -4.27 -7.06 5.73
C ASP A 74 -4.02 -5.72 5.03
N GLN A 75 -3.26 -5.71 3.93
CA GLN A 75 -2.97 -4.52 3.12
C GLN A 75 -2.43 -3.32 3.93
N ASN A 76 -1.61 -3.62 4.95
CA ASN A 76 -1.05 -2.67 5.90
C ASN A 76 -2.10 -1.87 6.70
N SER A 77 -3.35 -2.33 6.76
CA SER A 77 -4.42 -1.72 7.55
C SER A 77 -4.85 -2.67 8.66
N PRO A 78 -5.14 -2.18 9.87
CA PRO A 78 -5.82 -2.98 10.88
C PRO A 78 -7.22 -3.38 10.39
N VAL A 79 -7.67 -4.56 10.81
CA VAL A 79 -9.07 -4.99 10.70
C VAL A 79 -9.75 -4.59 12.00
N GLU A 80 -10.72 -3.66 11.93
CA GLU A 80 -11.59 -3.26 13.05
C GLU A 80 -12.94 -3.99 13.01
#